data_AF-A0A9P7QFG0-F1
#
_entry.id   AF-A0A9P7QFG0-F1
#
_cell.length_a   1.000
_cell.length_b   1.000
_cell.length_c   1.000
_cell.angle_alpha   90.00
_cell.angle_beta   90.00
_cell.angle_gamma   90.00
#
_symmetry.space_group_name_H-M   'P 1'
#
loop_
_entity.id
_entity.type
_entity.pdbx_description
1 polymer ?
#
loop_
_entity_poly.entity_id
_entity_poly.type
_entity_poly.pdbx_seq_one_letter_code
_entity_poly.pdbx_strand_id
1 'polypeptide(L)'
;MTVGYGDLSRLPRRTEPWMAIKTHDFISKIDLVMPLDKFLTMPSEIILDRPRPVYYRFAESSLEQLLNKESLFNILQKGEATLFSQRHVSATHIQFNVNKGILTMHMDESTFERSGLSDNMGLVKGQRMRIVTLDLNSARRYCNGETHKHLQHYTCTHESITKKQLSWLLCDETGSTNLALDLGNDVNVLECTAELEMHQGTTCNPPILDIGPLSFMDTGRLDMQEIGLRVYEWLSLLRLESPRVQYGDDVDTFLSRYRVASRDREQVSICRISWVGLIGSTWFQNLVRDVMTVNATEGWLSFSSNSFYDVSLSGIGSELVMLRASTKEDQYLTWRLKGFV
;
A
#
# COMPACT_ATOMS: atom_id res chain seq x y z
N MET A 1 -11.76 6.51 11.75
CA MET A 1 -11.35 5.45 12.68
C MET A 1 -12.43 4.37 12.69
N THR A 2 -12.04 3.12 12.47
CA THR A 2 -12.95 1.96 12.50
C THR A 2 -12.36 0.90 13.45
N VAL A 3 -13.21 0.30 14.28
CA VAL A 3 -12.85 -0.81 15.19
C VAL A 3 -13.33 -2.11 14.56
N GLY A 4 -12.42 -3.07 14.39
CA GLY A 4 -12.71 -4.40 13.83
C GLY A 4 -12.48 -5.51 14.85
N TYR A 5 -13.22 -6.60 14.72
CA TYR A 5 -13.13 -7.82 15.54
C TYR A 5 -12.84 -9.03 14.63
N GLY A 6 -12.00 -9.97 15.04
CA GLY A 6 -11.79 -11.19 14.27
C GLY A 6 -10.94 -12.28 14.92
N ASP A 7 -11.39 -13.53 14.78
CA ASP A 7 -10.65 -14.75 15.13
C ASP A 7 -9.45 -14.95 14.19
N LEU A 8 -8.23 -14.99 14.75
CA LEU A 8 -6.97 -15.12 14.03
C LEU A 8 -6.76 -16.48 13.34
N SER A 9 -7.49 -17.53 13.76
CA SER A 9 -7.36 -18.88 13.21
C SER A 9 -8.04 -19.04 11.83
N ARG A 10 -8.98 -18.15 11.50
CA ARG A 10 -9.64 -18.08 10.20
C ARG A 10 -9.75 -16.61 9.79
N LEU A 11 -8.73 -16.12 9.07
CA LEU A 11 -8.70 -14.75 8.53
C LEU A 11 -10.08 -14.31 8.02
N PRO A 12 -10.80 -13.42 8.73
CA PRO A 12 -12.12 -13.00 8.31
C PRO A 12 -11.98 -12.10 7.09
N ARG A 13 -12.08 -12.70 5.90
CA ARG A 13 -11.80 -12.08 4.59
C ARG A 13 -12.69 -10.88 4.25
N ARG A 14 -13.72 -10.60 5.05
CA ARG A 14 -14.74 -9.56 4.81
C ARG A 14 -14.88 -8.54 5.94
N THR A 15 -14.14 -8.69 7.05
CA THR A 15 -14.20 -7.72 8.14
C THR A 15 -13.01 -6.77 8.10
N GLU A 16 -13.19 -5.61 8.71
CA GLU A 16 -12.05 -4.78 9.09
C GLU A 16 -11.20 -5.55 10.11
N PRO A 17 -9.86 -5.44 10.06
CA PRO A 17 -9.04 -4.59 9.20
C PRO A 17 -8.59 -5.28 7.89
N TRP A 18 -8.89 -6.56 7.71
CA TRP A 18 -8.39 -7.38 6.60
C TRP A 18 -8.87 -6.91 5.23
N MET A 19 -10.10 -6.42 5.14
CA MET A 19 -10.60 -5.76 3.93
C MET A 19 -9.82 -4.49 3.57
N ALA A 20 -9.38 -3.72 4.57
CA ALA A 20 -8.53 -2.55 4.36
C ALA A 20 -7.24 -2.93 3.66
N ILE A 21 -6.57 -3.94 4.20
CA ILE A 21 -5.28 -4.43 3.70
C ILE A 21 -5.45 -4.99 2.29
N LYS A 22 -6.50 -5.78 2.05
CA LYS A 22 -6.78 -6.40 0.74
C LYS A 22 -7.11 -5.40 -0.37
N THR A 23 -7.68 -4.26 0.00
CA THR A 23 -8.02 -3.19 -0.96
C THR A 23 -6.93 -2.14 -1.07
N HIS A 24 -5.84 -2.28 -0.31
CA HIS A 24 -4.70 -1.38 -0.36
C HIS A 24 -3.72 -1.88 -1.42
N ASP A 25 -3.75 -1.21 -2.57
CA ASP A 25 -3.00 -1.60 -3.75
C ASP A 25 -1.80 -0.67 -3.97
N PHE A 26 -0.80 -1.11 -4.75
CA PHE A 26 0.43 -0.34 -5.06
C PHE A 26 1.23 0.11 -3.83
N ILE A 27 1.42 -0.80 -2.87
CA ILE A 27 2.13 -0.51 -1.63
C ILE A 27 3.60 -0.23 -1.94
N SER A 28 4.11 0.92 -1.47
CA SER A 28 5.49 1.39 -1.66
C SER A 28 6.37 1.16 -0.44
N LYS A 29 5.75 1.15 0.74
CA LYS A 29 6.44 1.00 2.02
C LYS A 29 5.50 0.37 3.03
N ILE A 30 6.01 -0.56 3.82
CA ILE A 30 5.33 -1.09 5.01
C ILE A 30 6.25 -0.87 6.20
N ASP A 31 5.73 -0.28 7.28
CA ASP A 31 6.42 -0.20 8.56
C ASP A 31 5.71 -1.09 9.59
N LEU A 32 6.50 -1.83 10.35
CA LEU A 32 6.10 -2.53 11.56
C LEU A 32 6.83 -1.90 12.75
N VAL A 33 6.06 -1.46 13.74
CA VAL A 33 6.55 -0.86 14.97
C VAL A 33 6.05 -1.67 16.15
N MET A 34 6.97 -2.10 17.01
CA MET A 34 6.65 -2.84 18.23
C MET A 34 7.69 -2.61 19.33
N PRO A 35 7.38 -2.94 20.59
CA PRO A 35 8.36 -3.03 21.66
C PRO A 35 9.52 -3.96 21.30
N LEU A 36 10.75 -3.56 21.68
CA LEU A 36 11.98 -4.26 21.33
C LEU A 36 12.05 -5.67 21.96
N ASP A 37 11.55 -5.82 23.19
CA ASP A 37 11.43 -7.11 23.87
C ASP A 37 10.59 -8.10 23.03
N LYS A 38 9.49 -7.65 22.45
CA LYS A 38 8.63 -8.47 21.59
C LYS A 38 9.32 -8.84 20.27
N PHE A 39 10.06 -7.91 19.69
CA PHE A 39 10.87 -8.20 18.51
C PHE A 39 11.92 -9.27 18.78
N LEU A 40 12.63 -9.18 19.91
CA LEU A 40 13.69 -10.14 20.28
C LEU A 40 13.15 -11.56 20.55
N THR A 41 11.88 -11.69 20.94
CA THR A 41 11.22 -12.99 21.13
C THR A 41 10.60 -13.56 19.85
N MET A 42 10.60 -12.80 18.75
CA MET A 42 9.97 -13.22 17.50
C MET A 42 10.83 -14.26 16.78
N PRO A 43 10.25 -15.37 16.27
CA PRO A 43 10.93 -16.28 15.36
C PRO A 43 11.50 -15.54 14.14
N SER A 44 12.75 -15.83 13.78
CA SER A 44 13.46 -15.13 12.71
C SER A 44 12.77 -15.32 11.36
N GLU A 45 12.09 -16.44 11.15
CA GLU A 45 11.34 -16.78 9.93
C GLU A 45 10.20 -15.81 9.61
N ILE A 46 9.70 -15.10 10.63
CA ILE A 46 8.60 -14.15 10.46
C ILE A 46 9.10 -12.81 9.96
N ILE A 47 10.33 -12.40 10.27
CA ILE A 47 10.82 -11.05 9.96
C ILE A 47 12.13 -11.09 9.19
N LEU A 48 13.16 -11.72 9.76
CA LEU A 48 14.53 -11.68 9.24
C LEU A 48 14.72 -12.62 8.05
N ASP A 49 14.25 -13.86 8.17
CA ASP A 49 14.41 -14.89 7.14
C ASP A 49 13.18 -14.97 6.20
N ARG A 50 12.17 -14.11 6.41
CA ARG A 50 11.01 -14.05 5.52
C ARG A 50 11.46 -13.71 4.10
N PRO A 51 11.00 -14.46 3.08
CA PRO A 51 11.19 -14.08 1.69
C PRO A 51 10.71 -12.65 1.42
N ARG A 52 11.63 -11.82 0.94
CA ARG A 52 11.35 -10.43 0.63
C ARG A 52 10.42 -10.32 -0.58
N PRO A 53 9.52 -9.32 -0.63
CA PRO A 53 8.73 -9.04 -1.83
C PRO A 53 9.62 -8.86 -3.05
N VAL A 54 9.31 -9.57 -4.13
CA VAL A 54 9.97 -9.42 -5.43
C VAL A 54 9.02 -8.67 -6.36
N TYR A 55 9.57 -7.73 -7.11
CA TYR A 55 8.85 -6.95 -8.11
C TYR A 55 9.75 -6.73 -9.33
N TYR A 56 9.17 -6.40 -10.46
CA TYR A 56 9.91 -6.22 -11.71
C TYR A 56 9.82 -4.78 -12.17
N ARG A 57 10.93 -4.24 -12.68
CA ARG A 57 10.98 -2.94 -13.34
C ARG A 57 11.22 -3.13 -14.83
N PHE A 58 10.42 -2.44 -15.64
CA PHE A 58 10.61 -2.37 -17.08
C PHE A 58 11.08 -0.97 -17.44
N ALA A 59 12.27 -0.86 -18.01
CA ALA A 59 12.80 0.42 -18.50
C ALA A 59 12.33 0.65 -19.94
N GLU A 60 11.93 1.89 -20.24
CA GLU A 60 11.67 2.36 -21.61
C GLU A 60 10.83 1.38 -22.43
N SER A 61 9.67 1.00 -21.88
CA SER A 61 8.72 0.11 -22.53
C SER A 61 7.39 0.81 -22.76
N SER A 62 6.75 0.53 -23.88
CA SER A 62 5.41 1.02 -24.18
C SER A 62 4.33 0.10 -23.62
N LEU A 63 3.13 0.62 -23.36
CA LEU A 63 2.01 -0.20 -22.89
C LEU A 63 1.67 -1.30 -23.91
N GLU A 64 1.72 -0.96 -25.20
CA GLU A 64 1.48 -1.91 -26.30
C GLU A 64 2.49 -3.06 -26.27
N GLN A 65 3.79 -2.77 -26.12
CA GLN A 65 4.82 -3.81 -26.05
C GLN A 65 4.59 -4.76 -24.87
N LEU A 66 4.18 -4.25 -23.72
CA LEU A 66 3.90 -5.07 -22.54
C LEU A 66 2.64 -5.93 -22.73
N LEU A 67 1.55 -5.34 -23.22
CA LEU A 67 0.28 -6.07 -23.39
C LEU A 67 0.30 -7.06 -24.56
N ASN A 68 1.21 -6.90 -25.52
CA ASN A 68 1.44 -7.87 -26.60
C ASN A 68 2.18 -9.13 -26.12
N LYS A 69 2.76 -9.14 -24.92
CA LYS A 69 3.38 -10.34 -24.34
C LYS A 69 2.29 -11.20 -23.69
N GLU A 70 1.98 -12.34 -24.31
CA GLU A 70 0.89 -13.23 -23.89
C GLU A 70 1.02 -13.70 -22.43
N SER A 71 2.24 -14.02 -21.99
CA SER A 71 2.54 -14.42 -20.60
C SER A 71 2.16 -13.33 -19.60
N LEU A 72 2.60 -12.09 -19.84
CA LEU A 72 2.27 -10.92 -19.02
C LEU A 72 0.77 -10.59 -19.07
N PHE A 73 0.19 -10.61 -20.27
CA PHE A 73 -1.22 -10.31 -20.46
C PHE A 73 -2.11 -11.27 -19.67
N ASN A 74 -1.81 -12.57 -19.71
CA ASN A 74 -2.58 -13.60 -19.01
C ASN A 74 -2.58 -13.42 -17.48
N ILE A 75 -1.43 -13.10 -16.87
CA ILE A 75 -1.36 -12.87 -15.42
C ILE A 75 -2.06 -11.57 -15.01
N LEU A 76 -1.95 -10.52 -15.82
CA LEU A 76 -2.64 -9.24 -15.58
C LEU A 76 -4.15 -9.39 -15.72
N GLN A 77 -4.61 -10.12 -16.74
CA GLN A 77 -6.01 -10.43 -16.98
C GLN A 77 -6.61 -11.21 -15.81
N LYS A 78 -5.93 -12.26 -15.33
CA LYS A 78 -6.37 -13.04 -14.15
C LYS A 78 -6.33 -12.26 -12.83
N GLY A 79 -5.68 -11.09 -12.82
CA GLY A 79 -5.48 -10.30 -11.60
C GLY A 79 -4.45 -10.91 -10.65
N GLU A 80 -3.54 -11.73 -11.17
CA GLU A 80 -2.44 -12.37 -10.45
C GLU A 80 -1.23 -11.44 -10.33
N ALA A 81 -1.19 -10.38 -11.12
CA ALA A 81 -0.20 -9.33 -11.04
C ALA A 81 -0.83 -7.93 -11.12
N THR A 82 -0.12 -6.94 -10.58
CA THR A 82 -0.43 -5.53 -10.74
C THR A 82 0.68 -4.84 -11.50
N LEU A 83 0.30 -3.93 -12.42
CA LEU A 83 1.23 -3.16 -13.25
C LEU A 83 1.01 -1.67 -13.00
N PHE A 84 2.09 -0.89 -12.96
CA PHE A 84 2.04 0.53 -12.67
C PHE A 84 3.05 1.29 -13.53
N SER A 85 2.63 2.37 -14.20
CA SER A 85 3.58 3.27 -14.87
C SER A 85 4.22 4.20 -13.83
N GLN A 86 5.54 4.11 -13.66
CA GLN A 86 6.29 5.02 -12.82
C GLN A 86 6.27 6.42 -13.42
N ARG A 87 5.95 7.42 -12.60
CA ARG A 87 5.83 8.81 -13.05
C ARG A 87 7.21 9.34 -13.43
N HIS A 88 7.42 9.57 -14.72
CA HIS A 88 8.56 10.35 -15.18
C HIS A 88 8.34 11.82 -14.80
N VAL A 89 9.37 12.51 -14.31
CA VAL A 89 9.29 13.92 -13.83
C VAL A 89 8.71 14.86 -14.90
N SER A 90 8.85 14.52 -16.19
CA SER A 90 8.28 15.28 -17.32
C SER A 90 6.95 14.74 -17.88
N ALA A 91 6.45 13.60 -17.42
CA ALA A 91 5.21 12.99 -17.90
C ALA A 91 4.06 13.26 -16.92
N THR A 92 3.59 14.51 -16.90
CA THR A 92 2.46 14.93 -16.05
C THR A 92 1.09 14.63 -16.64
N HIS A 93 1.04 14.23 -17.92
CA HIS A 93 -0.20 14.23 -18.71
C HIS A 93 -0.96 12.90 -18.73
N ILE A 94 -0.29 11.78 -18.44
CA ILE A 94 -0.93 10.45 -18.44
C ILE A 94 -0.22 9.45 -17.52
N GLN A 95 -1.00 8.63 -16.83
CA GLN A 95 -0.57 7.56 -15.95
C GLN A 95 -1.44 6.32 -16.16
N PHE A 96 -0.81 5.16 -16.11
CA PHE A 96 -1.44 3.86 -16.31
C PHE A 96 -1.27 2.99 -15.07
N ASN A 97 -2.30 2.23 -14.76
CA ASN A 97 -2.21 1.13 -13.82
C ASN A 97 -3.08 -0.04 -14.29
N VAL A 98 -2.66 -1.26 -14.00
CA VAL A 98 -3.47 -2.46 -14.16
C VAL A 98 -3.57 -3.13 -12.82
N ASN A 99 -4.80 -3.35 -12.37
CA ASN A 99 -5.06 -3.97 -11.08
C ASN A 99 -6.31 -4.85 -11.19
N LYS A 100 -6.21 -6.10 -10.74
CA LYS A 100 -7.33 -7.06 -10.73
C LYS A 100 -7.99 -7.18 -12.11
N GLY A 101 -7.19 -7.20 -13.18
CA GLY A 101 -7.69 -7.29 -14.56
C GLY A 101 -8.28 -6.00 -15.14
N ILE A 102 -8.19 -4.87 -14.44
CA ILE A 102 -8.71 -3.58 -14.91
C ILE A 102 -7.54 -2.65 -15.22
N LEU A 103 -7.41 -2.25 -16.49
CA LEU A 103 -6.52 -1.18 -16.91
C LEU A 103 -7.21 0.16 -16.65
N THR A 104 -6.59 1.00 -15.82
CA THR A 104 -7.04 2.36 -15.53
C THR A 104 -6.04 3.37 -16.06
N MET A 105 -6.55 4.37 -16.77
CA MET A 105 -5.78 5.44 -17.38
C MET A 105 -6.22 6.78 -16.80
N HIS A 106 -5.28 7.49 -16.21
CA HIS A 106 -5.48 8.83 -15.66
C HIS A 106 -4.79 9.81 -16.58
N MET A 107 -5.55 10.70 -17.22
CA MET A 107 -5.02 11.62 -18.22
C MET A 107 -5.61 13.02 -18.07
N ASP A 108 -4.86 14.04 -18.48
CA ASP A 108 -5.40 15.39 -18.49
C ASP A 108 -6.45 15.56 -19.60
N GLU A 109 -7.24 16.63 -19.51
CA GLU A 109 -8.30 16.91 -20.48
C GLU A 109 -7.75 17.02 -21.90
N SER A 110 -6.60 17.67 -22.07
CA SER A 110 -5.97 17.84 -23.38
C SER A 110 -5.56 16.50 -24.02
N THR A 111 -5.10 15.55 -23.21
CA THR A 111 -4.64 14.23 -23.65
C THR A 111 -5.82 13.33 -23.95
N PHE A 112 -6.90 13.45 -23.17
CA PHE A 112 -8.17 12.78 -23.45
C PHE A 112 -8.82 13.26 -24.75
N GLU A 113 -8.85 14.57 -24.99
CA GLU A 113 -9.41 15.11 -26.24
C GLU A 113 -8.59 14.67 -27.46
N ARG A 114 -7.26 14.73 -27.36
CA ARG A 114 -6.35 14.26 -28.43
C ARG A 114 -6.38 12.75 -28.63
N SER A 115 -6.79 11.98 -27.63
CA SER A 115 -6.87 10.53 -27.75
C SER A 115 -8.07 10.08 -28.56
N GLY A 116 -9.14 10.87 -28.63
CA GLY A 116 -10.40 10.46 -29.27
C GLY A 116 -11.12 9.33 -28.52
N LEU A 117 -10.88 9.21 -27.21
CA LEU A 117 -11.58 8.23 -26.37
C LEU A 117 -13.01 8.69 -26.10
N SER A 118 -13.98 7.78 -26.16
CA SER A 118 -15.39 8.12 -25.94
C SER A 118 -15.71 8.29 -24.45
N ASP A 119 -16.55 9.28 -24.12
CA ASP A 119 -17.05 9.60 -22.76
C ASP A 119 -17.85 8.46 -22.08
N ASN A 120 -18.20 7.38 -22.79
CA ASN A 120 -18.96 6.24 -22.27
C ASN A 120 -18.14 5.29 -21.36
N MET A 121 -16.86 5.60 -21.13
CA MET A 121 -15.96 4.85 -20.26
C MET A 121 -15.94 5.50 -18.86
N GLY A 122 -16.82 5.04 -17.95
CA GLY A 122 -16.68 5.20 -16.49
C GLY A 122 -16.23 6.58 -15.96
N LEU A 123 -16.82 7.67 -16.44
CA LEU A 123 -16.32 9.01 -16.17
C LEU A 123 -16.74 9.51 -14.78
N VAL A 124 -15.79 9.61 -13.84
CA VAL A 124 -15.99 10.33 -12.58
C VAL A 124 -15.72 11.81 -12.83
N LYS A 125 -16.77 12.59 -13.10
CA LYS A 125 -16.68 14.06 -13.19
C LYS A 125 -16.40 14.65 -11.80
N GLY A 126 -15.25 15.29 -11.64
CA GLY A 126 -14.85 15.98 -10.41
C GLY A 126 -13.36 16.26 -10.28
N GLN A 127 -12.51 15.59 -11.06
CA GLN A 127 -11.05 15.72 -10.98
C GLN A 127 -10.46 16.57 -12.11
N ARG A 128 -9.28 17.16 -11.88
CA ARG A 128 -8.44 17.80 -12.92
C ARG A 128 -7.98 16.84 -14.03
N MET A 129 -8.17 15.53 -13.85
CA MET A 129 -7.80 14.47 -14.79
C MET A 129 -9.03 13.63 -15.13
N ARG A 130 -9.14 13.18 -16.38
CA ARG A 130 -10.11 12.19 -16.84
C ARG A 130 -9.59 10.78 -16.52
N ILE A 131 -10.49 9.94 -16.02
CA ILE A 131 -10.21 8.53 -15.72
C ILE A 131 -10.94 7.68 -16.75
N VAL A 132 -10.20 6.78 -17.42
CA VAL A 132 -10.75 5.81 -18.38
C VAL A 132 -10.38 4.41 -17.89
N THR A 133 -11.36 3.54 -17.72
CA THR A 133 -11.16 2.14 -17.28
C THR A 133 -11.51 1.17 -18.39
N LEU A 134 -10.65 0.18 -18.59
CA LEU A 134 -10.84 -0.93 -19.52
C LEU A 134 -10.70 -2.25 -18.76
N ASP A 135 -11.73 -3.08 -18.82
CA ASP A 135 -11.69 -4.42 -18.24
C ASP A 135 -11.01 -5.39 -19.23
N LEU A 136 -9.84 -5.90 -18.85
CA LEU A 136 -9.07 -6.88 -19.61
C LEU A 136 -9.77 -8.24 -19.65
N ASN A 137 -10.69 -8.52 -18.71
CA ASN A 137 -11.52 -9.73 -18.69
C ASN A 137 -12.81 -9.60 -19.50
N SER A 138 -13.16 -8.39 -19.97
CA SER A 138 -14.44 -8.18 -20.62
C SER A 138 -14.58 -9.09 -21.83
N ALA A 139 -15.62 -9.94 -21.78
CA ALA A 139 -15.87 -11.03 -22.72
C ALA A 139 -16.37 -10.54 -24.10
N ARG A 140 -15.83 -9.46 -24.65
CA ARG A 140 -15.90 -9.20 -26.10
C ARG A 140 -14.90 -10.10 -26.82
N ARG A 141 -15.09 -11.41 -26.63
CA ARG A 141 -14.50 -12.48 -27.44
C ARG A 141 -15.19 -12.43 -28.80
N TYR A 142 -14.49 -11.94 -29.82
CA TYR A 142 -14.88 -12.27 -31.19
C TYR A 142 -14.56 -13.75 -31.44
N CYS A 143 -15.34 -14.37 -32.33
CA CYS A 143 -15.50 -15.81 -32.52
C CYS A 143 -14.25 -16.58 -33.03
N ASN A 144 -13.06 -15.98 -32.93
CA ASN A 144 -11.80 -16.50 -33.46
C ASN A 144 -10.71 -16.72 -32.39
N GLY A 145 -11.03 -16.66 -31.10
CA GLY A 145 -10.09 -17.06 -30.03
C GLY A 145 -8.91 -16.11 -29.80
N GLU A 146 -8.80 -15.03 -30.57
CA GLU A 146 -7.74 -14.02 -30.43
C GLU A 146 -8.20 -12.91 -29.49
N THR A 147 -7.94 -13.07 -28.19
CA THR A 147 -8.14 -12.07 -27.11
C THR A 147 -7.47 -10.72 -27.41
N HIS A 148 -6.56 -10.71 -28.39
CA HIS A 148 -5.73 -9.59 -28.80
C HIS A 148 -6.45 -8.51 -29.62
N LYS A 149 -7.58 -8.75 -30.29
CA LYS A 149 -8.08 -7.78 -31.28
C LYS A 149 -8.68 -6.50 -30.72
N HIS A 150 -9.34 -6.52 -29.55
CA HIS A 150 -9.93 -5.30 -28.99
C HIS A 150 -8.88 -4.40 -28.34
N LEU A 151 -7.90 -4.99 -27.65
CA LEU A 151 -6.75 -4.29 -27.10
C LEU A 151 -5.77 -3.87 -28.17
N GLN A 152 -5.51 -4.69 -29.20
CA GLN A 152 -4.74 -4.26 -30.38
C GLN A 152 -5.48 -3.17 -31.13
N HIS A 153 -6.80 -3.28 -31.32
CA HIS A 153 -7.57 -2.19 -31.94
C HIS A 153 -7.48 -0.93 -31.08
N TYR A 154 -7.55 -1.03 -29.76
CA TYR A 154 -7.36 0.09 -28.85
C TYR A 154 -5.95 0.68 -28.95
N THR A 155 -4.89 -0.14 -28.91
CA THR A 155 -3.50 0.32 -29.03
C THR A 155 -3.21 0.90 -30.42
N CYS A 156 -3.82 0.35 -31.47
CA CYS A 156 -3.70 0.88 -32.83
C CYS A 156 -4.52 2.17 -33.04
N THR A 157 -5.68 2.30 -32.39
CA THR A 157 -6.53 3.50 -32.50
C THR A 157 -5.98 4.64 -31.65
N HIS A 158 -5.35 4.32 -30.52
CA HIS A 158 -4.80 5.27 -29.56
C HIS A 158 -3.27 5.19 -29.47
N GLU A 159 -2.65 5.02 -30.63
CA GLU A 159 -1.20 4.83 -30.82
C GLU A 159 -0.35 5.90 -30.13
N SER A 160 -0.83 7.16 -30.17
CA SER A 160 -0.16 8.32 -29.55
C SER A 160 0.03 8.19 -28.04
N ILE A 161 -0.78 7.34 -27.39
CA ILE A 161 -0.78 7.11 -25.95
C ILE A 161 -0.12 5.79 -25.59
N THR A 162 -0.41 4.73 -26.33
CA THR A 162 0.02 3.36 -26.03
C THR A 162 1.46 3.07 -26.42
N LYS A 163 2.01 3.78 -27.43
CA LYS A 163 3.43 3.67 -27.86
C LYS A 163 4.38 4.57 -27.08
N LYS A 164 3.88 5.37 -26.14
CA LYS A 164 4.73 6.23 -25.30
C LYS A 164 5.63 5.34 -24.43
N GLN A 165 6.94 5.60 -24.50
CA GLN A 165 7.91 4.89 -23.68
C GLN A 165 7.84 5.37 -22.24
N LEU A 166 7.61 4.42 -21.32
CA LEU A 166 7.45 4.66 -19.90
C LEU A 166 8.28 3.65 -19.10
N SER A 167 8.57 4.00 -17.86
CA SER A 167 9.08 3.05 -16.88
C SER A 167 7.91 2.39 -16.18
N TRP A 168 7.97 1.08 -15.98
CA TRP A 168 6.90 0.32 -15.34
C TRP A 168 7.41 -0.44 -14.13
N LEU A 169 6.52 -0.64 -13.16
CA LEU A 169 6.71 -1.52 -12.02
C LEU A 169 5.61 -2.58 -12.05
N LEU A 170 5.97 -3.83 -11.82
CA LEU A 170 5.05 -4.95 -11.76
C LEU A 170 5.25 -5.72 -10.47
N CYS A 171 4.16 -5.99 -9.75
CA CYS A 171 4.16 -6.89 -8.61
C CYS A 171 3.44 -8.18 -8.98
N ASP A 172 4.13 -9.32 -8.84
CA ASP A 172 3.49 -10.64 -8.90
C ASP A 172 2.92 -10.94 -7.51
N GLU A 173 1.59 -11.06 -7.39
CA GLU A 173 0.91 -11.38 -6.13
C GLU A 173 0.98 -12.88 -5.80
N THR A 174 1.26 -13.72 -6.81
CA THR A 174 1.33 -15.18 -6.67
C THR A 174 2.73 -15.70 -6.40
N GLY A 175 3.76 -14.90 -6.67
CA GLY A 175 5.18 -15.27 -6.53
C GLY A 175 5.58 -16.51 -7.34
N SER A 176 4.75 -16.89 -8.32
CA SER A 176 4.85 -18.18 -9.02
C SER A 176 5.48 -18.04 -10.40
N THR A 177 5.70 -16.81 -10.88
CA THR A 177 6.08 -16.56 -12.26
C THR A 177 7.52 -16.10 -12.35
N ASN A 178 8.35 -16.85 -13.10
CA ASN A 178 9.68 -16.38 -13.50
C ASN A 178 9.54 -15.49 -14.75
N LEU A 179 8.97 -14.30 -14.53
CA LEU A 179 8.63 -13.35 -15.59
C LEU A 179 9.84 -12.89 -16.41
N ALA A 180 11.03 -12.85 -15.80
CA ALA A 180 12.26 -12.53 -16.51
C ALA A 180 12.59 -13.56 -17.61
N LEU A 181 12.28 -14.84 -17.39
CA LEU A 181 12.45 -15.89 -18.39
C LEU A 181 11.34 -15.86 -19.45
N ASP A 182 10.11 -15.54 -19.05
CA ASP A 182 8.92 -15.63 -19.92
C ASP A 182 8.72 -14.44 -20.86
N LEU A 183 9.33 -13.27 -20.58
CA LEU A 183 9.15 -12.06 -21.40
C LEU A 183 10.19 -11.91 -22.52
N GLY A 184 11.25 -12.72 -22.47
CA GLY A 184 12.34 -12.75 -23.45
C GLY A 184 13.19 -11.48 -23.46
N ASN A 185 14.13 -11.40 -24.41
CA ASN A 185 15.13 -10.33 -24.48
C ASN A 185 14.60 -8.99 -25.06
N ASP A 186 13.36 -8.95 -25.55
CA ASP A 186 12.83 -7.75 -26.23
C ASP A 186 12.47 -6.61 -25.27
N VAL A 187 12.39 -6.91 -23.97
CA VAL A 187 12.03 -5.95 -22.93
C VAL A 187 13.12 -5.95 -21.87
N ASN A 188 13.61 -4.77 -21.51
CA ASN A 188 14.61 -4.65 -20.45
C ASN A 188 13.94 -4.79 -19.08
N VAL A 189 13.90 -6.03 -18.59
CA VAL A 189 13.30 -6.41 -17.30
C VAL A 189 14.39 -6.50 -16.24
N LEU A 190 14.19 -5.78 -15.13
CA LEU A 190 15.03 -5.89 -13.94
C LEU A 190 14.19 -6.45 -12.80
N GLU A 191 14.57 -7.63 -12.31
CA GLU A 191 14.05 -8.16 -11.06
C GLU A 191 14.62 -7.35 -9.88
N CYS A 192 13.73 -6.89 -9.01
CA CYS A 192 14.04 -6.08 -7.85
C CYS A 192 13.45 -6.73 -6.60
N THR A 193 14.17 -6.63 -5.49
CA THR A 193 13.71 -7.12 -4.19
C THR A 193 13.50 -5.94 -3.27
N ALA A 194 12.40 -5.92 -2.52
CA ALA A 194 12.15 -4.86 -1.56
C ALA A 194 13.27 -4.80 -0.50
N GLU A 195 13.70 -3.60 -0.18
CA GLU A 195 14.74 -3.35 0.81
C GLU A 195 14.19 -3.50 2.22
N LEU A 196 14.97 -4.10 3.10
CA LEU A 196 14.64 -4.24 4.52
C LEU A 196 15.49 -3.25 5.31
N GLU A 197 14.83 -2.26 5.91
CA GLU A 197 15.46 -1.34 6.86
C GLU A 197 15.01 -1.70 8.27
N MET A 198 15.93 -1.63 9.23
CA MET A 198 15.61 -1.93 10.63
C MET A 198 16.32 -0.94 11.54
N HIS A 199 15.56 -0.32 12.44
CA HIS A 199 16.03 0.63 13.42
C HIS A 199 15.57 0.17 14.79
N GLN A 200 16.53 -0.07 15.69
CA GLN A 200 16.29 -0.62 17.02
C GLN A 200 16.77 0.34 18.11
N GLY A 201 16.24 0.16 19.31
CA GLY A 201 16.78 0.81 20.51
C GLY A 201 16.36 2.26 20.69
N THR A 202 15.33 2.72 19.99
CA THR A 202 14.73 4.03 20.28
C THR A 202 13.93 3.93 21.57
N THR A 203 14.47 4.46 22.66
CA THR A 203 13.76 4.56 23.94
C THR A 203 12.84 5.77 23.92
N CYS A 204 11.56 5.54 24.21
CA CYS A 204 10.53 6.55 24.15
C CYS A 204 9.52 6.38 25.28
N ASN A 205 8.69 7.40 25.48
CA ASN A 205 7.52 7.30 26.34
C ASN A 205 6.30 7.14 25.43
N PRO A 206 5.61 5.98 25.43
CA PRO A 206 4.40 5.83 24.64
C PRO A 206 3.22 6.61 25.26
N PRO A 207 2.28 7.10 24.44
CA PRO A 207 0.99 7.59 24.93
C PRO A 207 0.18 6.42 25.53
N ILE A 208 -1.03 6.71 26.01
CA ILE A 208 -1.95 5.66 26.44
C ILE A 208 -2.39 4.85 25.22
N LEU A 209 -1.84 3.63 25.10
CA LEU A 209 -2.15 2.68 24.03
C LEU A 209 -3.18 1.62 24.45
N ASP A 210 -3.51 1.55 25.75
CA ASP A 210 -4.64 0.76 26.24
C ASP A 210 -5.92 1.56 26.03
N ILE A 211 -6.62 1.22 24.95
CA ILE A 211 -7.88 1.85 24.56
C ILE A 211 -8.90 0.71 24.54
N GLY A 212 -9.35 0.29 25.72
CA GLY A 212 -10.31 -0.80 25.89
C GLY A 212 -11.77 -0.38 25.64
N PRO A 213 -12.69 -1.34 25.35
CA PRO A 213 -14.11 -1.12 25.02
C PRO A 213 -14.85 -0.21 26.03
N LEU A 214 -14.47 -0.30 27.32
CA LEU A 214 -15.08 0.47 28.40
C LEU A 214 -14.70 1.96 28.40
N SER A 215 -13.48 2.31 27.95
CA SER A 215 -13.13 3.74 27.75
C SER A 215 -13.94 4.37 26.62
N PHE A 216 -14.42 3.59 25.64
CA PHE A 216 -15.19 4.10 24.50
C PHE A 216 -16.69 4.30 24.78
N MET A 217 -17.24 3.68 25.83
CA MET A 217 -18.65 3.89 26.23
C MET A 217 -18.82 5.06 27.21
N ASP A 218 -17.79 5.36 28.01
CA ASP A 218 -17.83 6.46 29.00
C ASP A 218 -17.32 7.80 28.44
N THR A 219 -16.52 7.81 27.36
CA THR A 219 -15.98 9.04 26.76
C THR A 219 -16.78 9.46 25.52
N GLY A 220 -16.99 10.78 25.34
CA GLY A 220 -17.73 11.29 24.20
C GLY A 220 -17.02 10.97 22.87
N ARG A 221 -17.77 10.94 21.76
CA ARG A 221 -17.20 10.67 20.42
C ARG A 221 -16.05 11.62 20.02
N LEU A 222 -16.02 12.84 20.58
CA LEU A 222 -14.98 13.83 20.33
C LEU A 222 -13.67 13.47 21.05
N ASP A 223 -13.74 13.05 22.31
CA ASP A 223 -12.58 12.64 23.10
C ASP A 223 -11.90 11.41 22.47
N MET A 224 -12.70 10.49 21.90
CA MET A 224 -12.22 9.33 21.16
C MET A 224 -11.38 9.70 19.93
N GLN A 225 -11.83 10.69 19.15
CA GLN A 225 -11.10 11.14 17.97
C GLN A 225 -9.79 11.82 18.36
N GLU A 226 -9.78 12.59 19.45
CA GLU A 226 -8.58 13.24 19.95
C GLU A 226 -7.53 12.24 20.44
N ILE A 227 -7.93 11.24 21.23
CA ILE A 227 -7.05 10.15 21.66
C ILE A 227 -6.48 9.42 20.44
N GLY A 228 -7.36 9.07 19.49
CA GLY A 228 -6.97 8.42 18.25
C GLY A 228 -5.98 9.23 17.41
N LEU A 229 -6.16 10.55 17.35
CA LEU A 229 -5.27 11.46 16.63
C LEU A 229 -3.90 11.55 17.31
N ARG A 230 -3.87 11.67 18.64
CA ARG A 230 -2.61 11.71 19.42
C ARG A 230 -1.78 10.44 19.24
N VAL A 231 -2.43 9.27 19.23
CA VAL A 231 -1.76 7.98 18.99
C VAL A 231 -1.23 7.89 17.57
N TYR A 232 -2.04 8.29 16.57
CA TYR A 232 -1.61 8.33 15.18
C TYR A 232 -0.44 9.29 14.95
N GLU A 233 -0.48 10.49 15.54
CA GLU A 233 0.59 11.48 15.45
C GLU A 233 1.89 10.92 16.06
N TRP A 234 1.82 10.31 17.24
CA TRP A 234 2.97 9.67 17.86
C TRP A 234 3.57 8.53 17.02
N LEU A 235 2.72 7.64 16.48
CA LEU A 235 3.17 6.57 15.57
C LEU A 235 3.80 7.15 14.29
N SER A 236 3.30 8.28 13.79
CA SER A 236 3.85 8.96 12.63
C SER A 236 5.24 9.54 12.93
N LEU A 237 5.41 10.19 14.08
CA LEU A 237 6.71 10.71 14.51
C LEU A 237 7.74 9.59 14.75
N LEU A 238 7.31 8.43 15.28
CA LEU A 238 8.17 7.25 15.39
C LEU A 238 8.65 6.76 14.02
N ARG A 239 7.76 6.68 13.03
CA ARG A 239 8.11 6.24 11.67
C ARG A 239 9.02 7.22 10.93
N LEU A 240 8.91 8.51 11.27
CA LEU A 240 9.78 9.58 10.80
C LEU A 240 11.10 9.68 11.58
N GLU A 241 11.32 8.80 12.56
CA GLU A 241 12.51 8.83 13.44
C GLU A 241 12.71 10.20 14.10
N SER A 242 11.61 10.87 14.39
CA SER A 242 11.65 12.20 14.94
C SER A 242 12.27 12.17 16.35
N PRO A 243 13.20 13.08 16.68
CA PRO A 243 13.73 13.16 18.04
C PRO A 243 12.64 13.48 19.08
N ARG A 244 11.48 13.99 18.65
CA ARG A 244 10.34 14.36 19.50
C ARG A 244 9.76 13.24 20.35
N VAL A 245 9.95 12.00 19.93
CA VAL A 245 9.44 10.82 20.65
C VAL A 245 10.49 10.23 21.58
N GLN A 246 11.75 10.65 21.46
CA GLN A 246 12.83 10.12 22.28
C GLN A 246 12.67 10.56 23.74
N TYR A 247 13.05 9.65 24.64
CA TYR A 247 13.11 9.98 26.05
C TYR A 247 14.10 11.13 26.29
N GLY A 248 13.69 12.11 27.10
CA GLY A 248 14.54 13.26 27.42
C GLY A 248 14.58 14.34 26.35
N ASP A 249 13.74 14.29 25.30
CA ASP A 249 13.60 15.40 24.36
C ASP A 249 13.16 16.67 25.12
N ASP A 250 14.04 17.69 25.08
CA ASP A 250 13.85 18.97 25.75
C ASP A 250 14.00 20.12 24.75
N VAL A 251 13.06 20.18 23.81
CA VAL A 251 13.06 21.28 22.84
C VAL A 251 12.19 22.42 23.31
N ASP A 252 12.71 23.60 23.03
CA ASP A 252 12.03 24.86 23.24
C ASP A 252 10.60 24.82 22.70
N THR A 253 9.66 25.16 23.57
CA THR A 253 8.23 25.23 23.29
C THR A 253 7.86 26.23 22.19
N PHE A 254 8.69 27.24 21.95
CA PHE A 254 8.53 28.16 20.83
C PHE A 254 8.84 27.49 19.48
N LEU A 255 9.70 26.46 19.46
CA LEU A 255 10.05 25.71 18.26
C LEU A 255 9.13 24.51 18.02
N SER A 256 8.72 23.81 19.08
CA SER A 256 7.80 22.69 19.00
C SER A 256 6.89 22.63 20.21
N ARG A 257 5.58 22.65 19.96
CA ARG A 257 4.57 22.43 21.00
C ARG A 257 4.24 20.96 21.22
N TYR A 258 4.69 20.09 20.32
CA TYR A 258 4.47 18.66 20.46
C TYR A 258 5.16 18.14 21.72
N ARG A 259 4.39 17.47 22.58
CA ARG A 259 4.87 16.77 23.77
C ARG A 259 4.09 15.48 23.92
N VAL A 260 4.79 14.38 24.20
CA VAL A 260 4.08 13.15 24.55
C VAL A 260 3.43 13.33 25.91
N ALA A 261 2.12 13.10 25.97
CA ALA A 261 1.27 13.45 27.11
C ALA A 261 1.60 12.68 28.41
N SER A 262 2.43 11.64 28.36
CA SER A 262 2.67 10.74 29.48
C SER A 262 4.16 10.64 29.82
N ARG A 263 4.71 11.66 30.49
CA ARG A 263 6.10 11.63 30.99
C ARG A 263 6.31 10.64 32.14
N ASP A 264 5.24 10.29 32.86
CA ASP A 264 5.29 9.44 34.06
C ASP A 264 5.12 7.94 33.79
N ARG A 265 5.07 7.52 32.51
CA ARG A 265 4.97 6.11 32.12
C ARG A 265 6.34 5.46 31.96
N GLU A 266 6.37 4.14 32.12
CA GLU A 266 7.55 3.33 31.88
C GLU A 266 8.08 3.53 30.46
N GLN A 267 9.40 3.68 30.37
CA GLN A 267 10.11 3.83 29.11
C GLN A 267 10.04 2.53 28.34
N VAL A 268 9.79 2.64 27.03
CA VAL A 268 9.75 1.48 26.14
C VAL A 268 10.77 1.69 25.04
N SER A 269 11.68 0.72 24.90
CA SER A 269 12.54 0.62 23.72
C SER A 269 11.75 0.02 22.58
N ILE A 270 11.78 0.68 21.41
CA ILE A 270 11.03 0.29 20.23
C ILE A 270 11.96 -0.26 19.15
N CYS A 271 11.41 -1.19 18.36
CA CYS A 271 11.95 -1.64 17.08
C CYS A 271 11.02 -1.18 15.94
N ARG A 272 11.62 -0.55 14.91
CA ARG A 272 10.98 -0.21 13.64
C ARG A 272 11.59 -1.06 12.55
N ILE A 273 10.76 -1.75 11.79
CA ILE A 273 11.14 -2.54 10.62
C ILE A 273 10.39 -2.01 9.42
N SER A 274 11.09 -1.79 8.31
CA SER A 274 10.50 -1.26 7.09
C SER A 274 10.84 -2.12 5.90
N TRP A 275 9.84 -2.39 5.08
CA TRP A 275 10.02 -2.94 3.75
C TRP A 275 9.73 -1.85 2.72
N VAL A 276 10.70 -1.53 1.87
CA VAL A 276 10.63 -0.44 0.88
C VAL A 276 10.77 -1.00 -0.53
N GLY A 277 9.80 -0.73 -1.39
CA GLY A 277 9.71 -1.28 -2.75
C GLY A 277 8.26 -1.43 -3.18
N LEU A 278 8.01 -2.05 -4.33
CA LEU A 278 6.63 -2.42 -4.70
C LEU A 278 6.24 -3.72 -4.00
N ILE A 279 5.20 -3.67 -3.18
CA ILE A 279 4.79 -4.77 -2.32
C ILE A 279 3.34 -5.15 -2.61
N GLY A 280 3.10 -6.46 -2.77
CA GLY A 280 1.78 -7.02 -2.98
C GLY A 280 0.92 -6.98 -1.72
N SER A 281 -0.39 -6.77 -1.91
CA SER A 281 -1.37 -6.78 -0.82
C SER A 281 -1.44 -8.15 -0.12
N THR A 282 -1.17 -9.24 -0.85
CA THR A 282 -1.14 -10.61 -0.31
C THR A 282 0.05 -10.82 0.61
N TRP A 283 1.22 -10.30 0.22
CA TRP A 283 2.42 -10.36 1.07
C TRP A 283 2.19 -9.59 2.37
N PHE A 284 1.59 -8.39 2.30
CA PHE A 284 1.28 -7.61 3.50
C PHE A 284 0.27 -8.32 4.42
N GLN A 285 -0.79 -8.92 3.86
CA GLN A 285 -1.75 -9.72 4.65
C GLN A 285 -1.08 -10.88 5.37
N ASN A 286 -0.18 -11.60 4.70
CA ASN A 286 0.56 -12.71 5.30
C ASN A 286 1.48 -12.22 6.42
N LEU A 287 2.19 -11.09 6.21
CA LEU A 287 3.00 -10.45 7.26
C LEU A 287 2.16 -10.14 8.51
N VAL A 288 1.02 -9.45 8.33
CA VAL A 288 0.14 -9.09 9.46
C VAL A 288 -0.37 -10.34 10.16
N ARG A 289 -0.84 -11.35 9.41
CA ARG A 289 -1.30 -12.62 9.98
C ARG A 289 -0.22 -13.27 10.84
N ASP A 290 0.96 -13.52 10.27
CA ASP A 290 1.98 -14.33 10.93
C ASP A 290 2.51 -13.64 12.20
N VAL A 291 2.73 -12.31 12.15
CA VAL A 291 3.12 -11.53 13.33
C VAL A 291 2.05 -11.55 14.41
N MET A 292 0.77 -11.42 14.02
CA MET A 292 -0.33 -11.46 14.99
C MET A 292 -0.51 -12.83 15.62
N THR A 293 -0.29 -13.91 14.87
CA THR A 293 -0.38 -15.28 15.39
C THR A 293 0.69 -15.59 16.44
N VAL A 294 1.88 -15.00 16.32
CA VAL A 294 2.95 -15.21 17.31
C VAL A 294 2.83 -14.26 18.49
N ASN A 295 2.48 -13.00 18.27
CA ASN A 295 2.26 -12.02 19.34
C ASN A 295 0.82 -12.08 19.90
N ALA A 296 0.23 -13.27 20.03
CA ALA A 296 -1.20 -13.43 20.25
C ALA A 296 -1.73 -12.86 21.57
N THR A 297 -0.91 -12.55 22.58
CA THR A 297 -1.44 -12.29 23.94
C THR A 297 -0.87 -11.10 24.70
N GLU A 298 0.25 -10.48 24.31
CA GLU A 298 0.86 -9.42 25.14
C GLU A 298 1.63 -8.37 24.34
N GLY A 299 1.29 -7.09 24.58
CA GLY A 299 1.96 -5.93 24.00
C GLY A 299 1.22 -5.29 22.83
N TRP A 300 1.52 -4.03 22.57
CA TRP A 300 0.99 -3.30 21.42
C TRP A 300 1.90 -3.51 20.21
N LEU A 301 1.32 -3.43 19.01
CA LEU A 301 2.08 -3.41 17.76
C LEU A 301 1.34 -2.60 16.71
N SER A 302 2.06 -1.93 15.84
CA SER A 302 1.49 -1.13 14.76
C SER A 302 2.06 -1.50 13.41
N PHE A 303 1.16 -1.69 12.45
CA PHE A 303 1.47 -1.76 11.04
C PHE A 303 1.09 -0.45 10.38
N SER A 304 1.90 -0.01 9.44
CA SER A 304 1.49 1.01 8.49
C SER A 304 1.94 0.69 7.09
N SER A 305 1.17 1.12 6.12
CA SER A 305 1.49 0.97 4.72
C SER A 305 1.19 2.26 3.97
N ASN A 306 2.14 2.63 3.11
CA ASN A 306 2.01 3.74 2.17
C ASN A 306 1.94 3.19 0.76
N SER A 307 1.17 3.85 -0.09
CA SER A 307 1.04 3.50 -1.51
C SER A 307 1.76 4.51 -2.40
N PHE A 308 2.33 4.05 -3.52
CA PHE A 308 2.83 4.91 -4.59
C PHE A 308 1.71 5.74 -5.23
N TYR A 309 0.47 5.30 -5.01
CA TYR A 309 -0.67 5.68 -5.80
C TYR A 309 -1.71 6.41 -4.98
N ASP A 310 -1.97 7.66 -5.36
CA ASP A 310 -3.11 8.42 -4.91
C ASP A 310 -3.95 8.85 -6.12
N VAL A 311 -5.12 8.23 -6.25
CA VAL A 311 -6.15 8.62 -7.24
C VAL A 311 -6.61 10.05 -7.02
N SER A 312 -6.45 10.62 -5.82
CA SER A 312 -6.94 11.96 -5.50
C SER A 312 -6.01 13.09 -5.94
N LEU A 313 -4.88 12.79 -6.60
CA LEU A 313 -3.98 13.81 -7.18
C LEU A 313 -3.50 14.88 -6.17
N SER A 314 -3.70 14.64 -4.87
CA SER A 314 -3.30 15.56 -3.80
C SER A 314 -1.80 15.51 -3.52
N GLY A 315 -1.10 14.55 -4.13
CA GLY A 315 0.30 14.26 -3.85
C GLY A 315 0.49 13.51 -2.53
N ILE A 316 -0.60 13.20 -1.81
CA ILE A 316 -0.59 12.48 -0.54
C ILE A 316 -1.00 11.03 -0.85
N GLY A 317 -0.03 10.12 -0.85
CA GLY A 317 -0.27 8.68 -1.00
C GLY A 317 -1.39 8.19 -0.07
N SER A 318 -2.16 7.19 -0.49
CA SER A 318 -3.08 6.57 0.46
C SER A 318 -2.27 5.84 1.53
N GLU A 319 -2.67 6.03 2.79
CA GLU A 319 -2.00 5.45 3.95
C GLU A 319 -3.01 4.66 4.77
N LEU A 320 -2.59 3.46 5.17
CA LEU A 320 -3.31 2.61 6.09
C LEU A 320 -2.44 2.39 7.32
N VAL A 321 -2.94 2.76 8.50
CA VAL A 321 -2.31 2.45 9.79
C VAL A 321 -3.23 1.56 10.59
N MET A 322 -2.68 0.52 11.16
CA MET A 322 -3.34 -0.42 12.03
C MET A 322 -2.55 -0.52 13.33
N LEU A 323 -3.23 -0.39 14.46
CA LEU A 323 -2.67 -0.59 15.79
C LEU A 323 -3.47 -1.68 16.49
N ARG A 324 -2.76 -2.67 17.00
CA ARG A 324 -3.29 -3.58 18.01
C ARG A 324 -2.90 -3.04 19.38
N ALA A 325 -3.90 -2.74 20.20
CA ALA A 325 -3.71 -2.35 21.59
C ALA A 325 -3.34 -3.56 22.46
N SER A 326 -2.75 -3.31 23.63
CA SER A 326 -2.24 -4.33 24.55
C SER A 326 -3.33 -5.19 25.23
N THR A 327 -4.61 -5.04 24.89
CA THR A 327 -5.72 -5.67 25.61
C THR A 327 -6.06 -7.07 25.10
N LYS A 328 -6.66 -7.87 26.00
CA LYS A 328 -7.01 -9.29 25.86
C LYS A 328 -8.06 -9.61 24.78
N GLU A 329 -8.43 -8.67 23.93
CA GLU A 329 -9.44 -8.84 22.89
C GLU A 329 -8.81 -8.57 21.51
N ASP A 330 -9.26 -9.28 20.48
CA ASP A 330 -8.87 -9.12 19.07
C ASP A 330 -9.39 -7.79 18.47
N GLN A 331 -9.08 -6.68 19.14
CA GLN A 331 -9.48 -5.33 18.76
C GLN A 331 -8.35 -4.58 18.08
N TYR A 332 -8.71 -3.81 17.05
CA TYR A 332 -7.77 -3.03 16.26
C TYR A 332 -8.28 -1.62 16.04
N LEU A 333 -7.37 -0.66 16.15
CA LEU A 333 -7.59 0.69 15.66
C LEU A 333 -7.04 0.81 14.25
N THR A 334 -7.86 1.36 13.36
CA THR A 334 -7.46 1.63 11.98
C THR A 334 -7.65 3.08 11.61
N TRP A 335 -6.61 3.64 11.01
CA TRP A 335 -6.62 4.94 10.35
C TRP A 335 -6.45 4.72 8.86
N ARG A 336 -7.28 5.40 8.08
CA ARG A 336 -7.22 5.43 6.63
C ARG A 336 -7.12 6.87 6.22
N LEU A 337 -5.95 7.27 5.73
CA LEU A 337 -5.80 8.55 5.08
C LEU A 337 -5.95 8.30 3.59
N LYS A 338 -7.02 8.87 3.06
CA LYS A 338 -7.18 9.02 1.62
C LYS A 338 -6.89 10.48 1.34
N GLY A 339 -6.09 10.77 0.31
CA GLY A 339 -6.03 12.14 -0.17
C GLY A 339 -7.44 12.61 -0.50
N PHE A 340 -7.77 13.82 -0.06
CA PHE A 340 -9.11 14.37 -0.20
C PHE A 340 -9.35 14.74 -1.67
N VAL A 341 -10.53 14.36 -2.17
CA VAL A 341 -11.05 14.68 -3.52
C VAL A 341 -11.52 16.12 -3.59
#